data_AF-A0A533TZA0-F1
#
_entry.id   AF-A0A533TZA0-F1
#
_cell.length_a   1.000
_cell.length_b   1.000
_cell.length_c   1.000
_cell.angle_alpha   90.00
_cell.angle_beta   90.00
_cell.angle_gamma   90.00
#
_symmetry.space_group_name_H-M   'P 1'
#
loop_
_entity.id
_entity.type
_entity.pdbx_description
1 polymer ?
#
loop_
_entity_poly.entity_id
_entity_poly.type
_entity_poly.pdbx_seq_one_letter_code
_entity_poly.pdbx_strand_id
1 'polypeptide(L)' 'MWNDEIVDEARAIRDAHAAKFGYDLQAIYADLKKSEAERMAAGHPCIPEPERPVPSTALQRSRFAQR' A
#
# COMPACT_ATOMS: atom_id res chain seq x y z
N MET A 1 22.53 0.13 -12.33
CA MET A 1 21.12 -0.22 -12.44
C MET A 1 20.96 -1.58 -11.77
N TRP A 2 20.26 -1.67 -10.65
CA TRP A 2 20.08 -2.94 -9.93
C TRP A 2 18.92 -3.69 -10.59
N ASN A 3 19.25 -4.77 -11.29
CA ASN A 3 18.28 -5.73 -11.79
C ASN A 3 18.11 -6.78 -10.70
N ASP A 4 17.04 -6.65 -9.94
CA ASP A 4 16.66 -7.59 -8.90
C ASP A 4 15.47 -8.39 -9.42
N GLU A 5 15.69 -9.70 -9.63
CA GLU A 5 14.71 -10.61 -10.18
C GLU A 5 13.39 -10.62 -9.38
N ILE A 6 13.49 -10.49 -8.05
CA ILE A 6 12.33 -10.44 -7.15
C ILE A 6 11.50 -9.18 -7.42
N VAL A 7 12.19 -8.05 -7.64
CA VAL A 7 11.53 -6.78 -7.92
C VAL A 7 10.83 -6.82 -9.27
N ASP A 8 11.45 -7.44 -10.27
CA ASP A 8 10.87 -7.54 -11.61
C ASP A 8 9.65 -8.48 -11.64
N GLU A 9 9.70 -9.60 -10.92
CA GLU A 9 8.52 -10.46 -10.72
C GLU A 9 7.38 -9.71 -10.01
N ALA A 10 7.68 -9.02 -8.91
CA ALA A 10 6.69 -8.25 -8.18
C ALA A 10 6.04 -7.17 -9.06
N ARG A 11 6.82 -6.52 -9.93
CA ARG A 11 6.32 -5.55 -10.92
C ARG A 11 5.42 -6.21 -11.96
N ALA A 12 5.80 -7.37 -12.48
CA ALA A 12 5.01 -8.11 -13.46
C ALA A 12 3.64 -8.55 -12.89
N ILE A 13 3.62 -9.04 -11.64
CA ILE A 13 2.38 -9.41 -10.95
C ILE A 13 1.47 -8.19 -10.76
N ARG A 14 2.03 -7.07 -10.32
CA ARG A 14 1.29 -5.80 -10.15
C ARG A 14 0.71 -5.30 -11.48
N ASP A 15 1.49 -5.35 -12.55
CA ASP A 15 1.08 -4.91 -13.88
C ASP A 15 -0.06 -5.77 -14.42
N ALA A 16 0.08 -7.10 -14.30
CA ALA A 16 -0.97 -8.04 -14.67
C ALA A 16 -2.25 -7.87 -13.85
N HIS A 17 -2.17 -7.50 -12.57
CA HIS A 17 -3.34 -7.16 -11.76
C HIS A 17 -3.98 -5.86 -12.25
N ALA A 18 -3.20 -4.78 -12.43
CA ALA A 18 -3.71 -3.49 -12.88
C ALA A 18 -4.36 -3.56 -14.28
N ALA A 19 -3.79 -4.34 -15.20
CA ALA A 19 -4.32 -4.55 -16.54
C ALA A 19 -5.74 -5.16 -16.53
N LYS A 20 -6.07 -6.02 -15.56
CA LYS A 20 -7.44 -6.58 -15.40
C LYS A 20 -8.48 -5.52 -15.09
N PHE A 21 -8.07 -4.39 -14.50
CA PHE A 21 -8.93 -3.26 -14.16
C PHE A 21 -8.78 -2.09 -15.14
N GLY A 22 -8.06 -2.27 -16.26
CA GLY A 22 -7.77 -1.17 -17.19
C GLY A 22 -7.00 -0.01 -16.53
N TYR A 23 -6.19 -0.31 -15.51
CA TYR A 23 -5.44 0.66 -14.73
C TYR A 23 -6.31 1.69 -13.97
N ASP A 24 -7.59 1.41 -13.75
CA ASP A 24 -8.43 2.23 -12.88
C ASP A 24 -8.06 2.03 -11.40
N LEU A 25 -7.46 3.06 -10.81
CA LEU A 25 -7.04 3.07 -9.42
C LEU A 25 -8.20 2.85 -8.44
N GLN A 26 -9.40 3.35 -8.74
CA GLN A 26 -10.55 3.16 -7.85
C GLN A 26 -11.02 1.72 -7.87
N ALA A 27 -11.07 1.10 -9.06
CA ALA A 27 -11.45 -0.30 -9.21
C ALA A 27 -10.44 -1.24 -8.52
N ILE A 28 -9.14 -0.98 -8.69
CA ILE A 28 -8.07 -1.72 -8.01
C ILE A 28 -8.21 -1.59 -6.49
N TYR A 29 -8.42 -0.38 -5.97
CA TYR A 29 -8.59 -0.16 -4.54
C TYR A 29 -9.81 -0.90 -3.97
N ALA A 30 -10.94 -0.87 -4.68
CA ALA A 30 -12.14 -1.57 -4.28
C ALA A 30 -11.93 -3.09 -4.23
N ASP A 31 -11.20 -3.67 -5.20
CA ASP A 31 -10.84 -5.09 -5.22
C ASP A 31 -9.96 -5.47 -4.01
N LEU A 32 -8.93 -4.68 -3.73
CA LEU A 32 -8.06 -4.89 -2.57
C LEU A 32 -8.85 -4.86 -1.26
N LYS A 33 -9.77 -3.91 -1.10
CA LYS A 33 -10.64 -3.82 0.10
C LYS A 33 -11.59 -5.00 0.25
N LYS A 34 -12.08 -5.57 -0.85
CA LYS A 34 -12.87 -6.81 -0.80
C LYS A 34 -12.02 -7.99 -0.32
N SER A 35 -10.83 -8.17 -0.91
CA SER A 35 -9.92 -9.24 -0.50
C SER A 35 -9.49 -9.12 0.97
N GLU A 36 -9.28 -7.89 1.46
CA GLU A 36 -9.00 -7.63 2.87
C GLU A 36 -10.15 -8.10 3.77
N ALA A 37 -11.39 -7.71 3.44
CA ALA A 37 -12.57 -8.11 4.21
C ALA A 37 -12.79 -9.63 4.22
N GLU A 38 -12.58 -10.30 3.08
CA GLU A 38 -12.67 -11.77 2.97
C GLU A 38 -11.62 -12.46 3.85
N ARG A 39 -10.38 -11.95 3.87
CA ARG A 39 -9.32 -12.49 4.73
C ARG A 39 -9.59 -12.27 6.20
N MET A 40 -10.11 -11.10 6.58
CA MET A 40 -10.57 -10.84 7.94
C MET A 40 -11.70 -11.79 8.35
N ALA A 41 -12.66 -12.05 7.46
CA ALA A 41 -13.74 -13.01 7.69
C ALA A 41 -13.23 -14.45 7.82
N ALA A 42 -12.17 -14.81 7.09
CA ALA A 42 -11.47 -16.09 7.21
C ALA A 42 -10.60 -16.21 8.48
N GLY A 43 -10.55 -15.18 9.32
CA GLY A 43 -9.79 -15.17 10.59
C GLY A 43 -8.32 -14.80 10.43
N HIS A 44 -7.89 -14.27 9.28
CA HIS A 44 -6.52 -13.74 9.15
C HIS A 44 -6.38 -12.41 9.91
N PRO A 45 -5.26 -12.19 10.62
CA PRO A 45 -5.02 -10.94 11.33
C PRO A 45 -4.82 -9.79 10.32
N CYS A 46 -5.65 -8.76 10.41
CA CYS A 46 -5.40 -7.47 9.78
C CYS A 46 -4.71 -6.56 10.80
N ILE A 47 -3.51 -6.09 10.47
CA ILE A 47 -2.74 -5.21 11.34
C ILE A 47 -3.23 -3.78 11.12
N PRO A 48 -3.73 -3.08 12.17
CA PRO A 48 -4.15 -1.69 12.02
C PRO A 48 -2.96 -0.80 11.67
N GLU A 49 -3.23 0.32 10.98
CA GLU A 49 -2.22 1.35 10.76
C GLU A 49 -1.68 1.81 12.13
N PRO A 50 -0.36 1.85 12.35
CA PRO A 50 0.18 2.37 13.60
C PRO A 50 -0.26 3.81 13.78
N GLU A 51 -0.54 4.21 15.02
CA GLU A 51 -0.87 5.61 15.32
C GLU A 51 0.26 6.51 14.82
N ARG A 52 -0.04 7.33 13.82
CA ARG A 52 0.91 8.36 13.37
C ARG A 52 1.08 9.34 14.53
N PRO A 53 2.32 9.58 15.01
CA PRO A 53 2.53 10.56 16.06
C PRO A 53 2.07 11.93 15.53
N VAL A 54 0.98 12.46 16.09
CA VAL A 54 0.58 13.82 15.83
C VAL A 54 1.66 14.72 16.42
N PRO A 55 2.32 15.59 15.63
CA PRO A 55 3.32 16.49 16.20
C PRO A 55 2.63 17.41 17.20
N SER A 56 2.87 17.18 18.49
CA SER A 56 2.29 17.95 19.60
C SER A 56 2.99 19.29 19.80
N THR A 57 4.11 19.51 19.12
CA THR A 57 4.92 20.73 19.22
C THR A 57 5.30 21.27 17.84
N ALA A 58 5.44 22.60 17.75
CA ALA A 58 5.86 23.29 16.53
C ALA A 58 7.24 22.84 16.02
N LEU A 59 8.14 22.41 16.93
CA LEU A 59 9.49 21.92 16.60
C LEU A 59 9.48 20.56 15.88
N GLN A 60 8.44 19.75 16.02
CA GLN A 60 8.34 18.46 15.33
C GLN A 60 7.87 18.59 13.87
N ARG A 61 7.33 19.75 13.47
CA ARG A 61 6.83 20.01 12.10
C ARG A 61 7.94 20.27 11.08
N SER A 62 9.12 20.71 11.51
CA SER A 62 10.19 21.16 10.61
C SER A 62 11.15 20.06 10.14
N ARG A 63 11.05 18.83 10.68
CA ARG A 63 12.04 17.77 10.41
C ARG A 63 12.06 17.24 8.96
N PHE A 64 11.07 17.58 8.14
CA PHE A 64 11.05 17.22 6.72
C PHE A 64 10.95 18.43 5.77
N ALA A 65 11.18 19.66 6.28
CA ALA A 65 11.07 20.88 5.47
C ALA A 65 12.35 21.25 4.69
N GLN A 66 13.42 20.45 4.79
CA GLN A 66 14.67 20.69 4.09
C GLN A 66 15.15 19.43 3.39
N ARG A 67 14.70 19.23 2.14
CA ARG A 67 15.47 18.61 1.05
C ARG A 67 14.97 19.15 -0.28
#